data_AF-A0A8C2A7B0-F1
#
_entry.id   AF-A0A8C2A7B0-F1
#
_cell.length_a   1.000
_cell.length_b   1.000
_cell.length_c   1.000
_cell.angle_alpha   90.00
_cell.angle_beta   90.00
_cell.angle_gamma   90.00
#
_symmetry.space_group_name_H-M   'P 1'
#
loop_
_entity.id
_entity.type
_entity.pdbx_description
1 polymer ?
#
loop_
_entity_poly.entity_id
_entity_poly.type
_entity_poly.pdbx_seq_one_letter_code
_entity_poly.pdbx_strand_id
1 'polypeptide(L)' 'MTNKGHSCYRPRRTGERKRKSVRGCIVDANLSVLNLVIIRKGEKDIPGLTDSTVPRRLGPKRASRILVQVNLS' A
#
# COMPACT_ATOMS: atom_id res chain seq x y z
N MET A 1 19.13 12.91 1.50
CA MET A 1 19.92 11.68 1.71
C MET A 1 19.00 10.62 2.30
N THR A 2 18.77 9.49 1.61
CA THR A 2 17.82 8.45 2.04
C THR A 2 18.49 7.44 2.97
N ASN A 3 17.74 6.96 3.96
CA ASN A 3 18.15 5.99 5.00
C ASN A 3 17.06 4.91 5.18
N LYS A 4 17.33 3.91 6.02
CA LYS A 4 16.39 2.81 6.31
C LYS A 4 15.03 3.36 6.79
N GLY A 5 13.95 2.90 6.17
CA GLY A 5 12.58 3.30 6.49
C GLY A 5 11.97 4.35 5.54
N HIS A 6 12.78 5.02 4.72
CA HIS A 6 12.26 5.91 3.69
C HIS A 6 11.63 5.13 2.53
N SER A 7 10.51 5.64 2.01
CA SER A 7 9.92 5.15 0.77
C SER A 7 10.91 5.30 -0.40
N CYS A 8 10.76 4.46 -1.43
CA CYS A 8 11.64 4.43 -2.61
C CYS A 8 13.12 4.05 -2.35
N TYR A 9 13.47 3.60 -1.13
CA TYR A 9 14.82 3.14 -0.81
C TYR A 9 14.81 1.84 0.01
N ARG A 10 15.65 0.88 -0.41
CA ARG A 10 15.86 -0.39 0.29
C ARG A 10 17.37 -0.56 0.58
N PRO A 11 17.83 -0.41 1.84
CA PRO A 11 19.24 -0.54 2.18
C PRO A 11 19.71 -1.99 2.00
N ARG A 12 20.99 -2.17 1.61
CA ARG A 12 21.64 -3.49 1.52
C ARG A 12 22.54 -3.78 2.70
N ARG A 13 23.03 -2.74 3.39
CA ARG A 13 23.79 -2.85 4.63
C ARG A 13 23.16 -2.01 5.73
N THR A 14 23.36 -2.42 6.98
CA THR A 14 22.93 -1.65 8.14
C THR A 14 23.68 -0.32 8.19
N GLY A 15 22.97 0.77 8.46
CA GLY A 15 23.54 2.13 8.50
C GLY A 15 23.77 2.78 7.13
N GLU A 16 23.51 2.09 6.02
CA GLU A 16 23.72 2.63 4.67
C GLU A 16 22.79 3.81 4.38
N ARG A 17 23.41 4.92 3.93
CA ARG A 17 22.71 6.10 3.43
C ARG A 17 23.12 6.35 1.98
N LYS A 18 22.15 6.67 1.13
CA LYS A 18 22.38 6.88 -0.31
C LYS A 18 21.72 8.16 -0.80
N ARG A 19 22.29 8.78 -1.85
CA ARG A 19 21.60 9.84 -2.60
C ARG A 19 20.72 9.20 -3.67
N LYS A 20 19.45 9.58 -3.68
CA LYS A 20 18.43 9.13 -4.62
C LYS A 20 17.62 10.36 -5.03
N SER A 21 17.38 10.52 -6.33
CA SER A 21 16.37 11.43 -6.84
C SER A 21 14.99 10.78 -6.67
N VAL A 22 14.02 11.56 -6.20
CA VAL A 22 12.63 11.14 -6.00
C VAL A 22 11.76 12.28 -6.52
N ARG A 23 10.58 11.95 -7.06
CA ARG A 23 9.59 12.96 -7.46
C ARG A 23 8.91 13.53 -6.22
N GLY A 24 8.53 14.80 -6.29
CA GLY A 24 7.79 15.48 -5.23
C GLY A 24 6.34 14.98 -5.10
N CYS A 25 5.65 15.46 -4.07
CA CYS A 25 4.23 15.12 -3.82
C CYS A 25 3.27 15.82 -4.81
N ILE A 26 3.66 17.00 -5.30
CA ILE A 26 2.81 17.82 -6.18
C ILE A 26 2.74 17.20 -7.57
N VAL A 27 1.51 17.12 -8.10
CA VAL A 27 1.21 16.55 -9.41
C VAL A 27 1.55 17.57 -10.50
N ASP A 28 2.21 17.09 -11.55
CA ASP A 28 2.65 17.88 -12.71
C ASP A 28 2.52 17.04 -13.99
N ALA A 29 2.42 17.71 -15.15
CA ALA A 29 2.24 17.07 -16.45
C ALA A 29 3.41 16.13 -16.83
N ASN A 30 4.58 16.29 -16.20
CA ASN A 30 5.75 15.44 -16.41
C ASN A 30 5.67 14.07 -15.70
N LEU A 31 4.52 13.68 -15.12
CA LEU A 31 4.32 12.37 -14.49
C LEU A 31 3.72 11.38 -15.50
N SER A 32 4.30 10.18 -15.60
CA SER A 32 3.82 9.15 -16.53
C SER A 32 2.63 8.34 -16.02
N VAL A 33 2.50 8.17 -14.69
CA VAL A 33 1.49 7.29 -14.08
C VAL A 33 1.01 7.89 -12.76
N LEU A 34 -0.30 7.77 -12.48
CA LEU A 34 -0.92 8.10 -11.20
C LEU A 34 -1.59 6.86 -10.61
N ASN A 35 -1.36 6.61 -9.32
CA ASN A 35 -2.03 5.55 -8.57
C ASN A 35 -3.19 6.16 -7.78
N LEU A 36 -4.42 5.78 -8.10
CA LEU A 36 -5.64 6.31 -7.49
C LEU A 36 -6.36 5.24 -6.67
N VAL A 37 -7.09 5.68 -5.64
CA VAL A 37 -7.95 4.81 -4.81
C VAL A 37 -9.37 5.34 -4.88
N ILE A 38 -10.32 4.46 -5.22
CA ILE A 38 -11.74 4.82 -5.30
C ILE A 38 -12.36 4.81 -3.90
N ILE A 39 -12.96 5.95 -3.51
CA ILE A 39 -13.60 6.10 -2.20
C ILE A 39 -15.11 5.81 -2.27
N ARG A 40 -15.76 6.19 -3.38
CA ARG A 40 -17.20 5.99 -3.60
C ARG A 40 -17.45 5.45 -5.00
N LYS A 41 -18.35 4.47 -5.12
CA LYS A 41 -18.79 3.92 -6.41
C LYS A 41 -19.81 4.89 -7.04
N GLY A 42 -19.68 5.14 -8.33
CA GLY A 42 -20.68 5.89 -9.12
C GLY A 42 -21.81 4.99 -9.62
N GLU A 43 -22.66 5.52 -10.49
CA GLU A 43 -23.77 4.77 -11.09
C GLU A 43 -23.29 3.61 -11.99
N LYS A 44 -22.14 3.79 -12.64
CA LYS A 44 -21.58 2.81 -13.57
C LYS A 44 -20.63 1.85 -12.85
N ASP A 45 -20.79 0.58 -13.17
CA ASP A 45 -19.84 -0.47 -12.82
C ASP A 45 -18.55 -0.36 -13.65
N ILE A 46 -17.44 -0.74 -13.03
CA ILE A 46 -16.12 -0.76 -13.67
C ILE A 46 -15.67 -2.22 -13.75
N PRO A 47 -15.58 -2.78 -14.98
CA PRO A 47 -15.28 -4.18 -15.15
C PRO A 47 -13.91 -4.53 -14.55
N GLY A 48 -13.86 -5.63 -13.79
CA GLY A 48 -12.63 -6.12 -13.16
C GLY A 48 -12.18 -5.37 -11.90
N LEU A 49 -12.90 -4.34 -11.47
CA LEU A 49 -12.68 -3.68 -10.18
C LEU A 49 -13.88 -3.83 -9.25
N THR A 50 -15.08 -3.54 -9.73
CA THR A 50 -16.30 -3.61 -8.91
C THR A 50 -16.93 -5.00 -8.87
N ASP A 51 -16.58 -5.87 -9.82
CA ASP A 51 -17.29 -7.14 -10.02
C ASP A 51 -16.71 -8.29 -9.19
N SER A 52 -15.44 -8.18 -8.81
CA SER A 52 -14.71 -9.26 -8.17
C SER A 52 -14.22 -8.87 -6.79
N THR A 53 -14.46 -9.74 -5.80
CA THR A 53 -13.92 -9.59 -4.46
C THR A 53 -12.76 -10.56 -4.26
N VAL A 54 -11.58 -10.05 -3.95
CA VAL A 54 -10.41 -10.89 -3.63
C VAL A 54 -10.40 -11.20 -2.13
N PRO A 55 -10.51 -12.49 -1.72
CA PRO A 55 -10.49 -12.85 -0.30
C PRO A 55 -9.09 -12.64 0.30
N ARG A 56 -9.03 -12.36 1.60
CA ARG A 56 -7.76 -12.24 2.32
C ARG A 56 -7.13 -13.63 2.49
N ARG A 57 -5.93 -13.81 1.92
CA ARG A 57 -5.21 -15.09 1.99
C ARG A 57 -4.69 -15.42 3.39
N LEU A 58 -4.23 -14.43 4.14
CA LEU A 58 -3.58 -14.64 5.44
C LEU A 58 -4.48 -14.17 6.58
N GLY A 59 -4.80 -15.10 7.48
CA GLY A 59 -5.43 -14.79 8.76
C GLY A 59 -4.43 -14.32 9.82
N PRO A 60 -4.91 -13.83 10.96
CA PRO A 60 -4.07 -13.48 12.09
C PRO A 60 -3.35 -14.72 12.64
N LYS A 61 -2.04 -14.59 12.89
CA LYS A 61 -1.23 -15.67 13.46
C LYS A 61 -1.26 -15.72 15.00
N ARG A 62 -1.42 -14.58 15.66
CA ARG A 62 -1.35 -14.48 17.12
C ARG A 62 -2.69 -14.86 17.74
N ALA A 63 -2.69 -15.71 18.77
CA ALA A 63 -3.89 -16.20 19.45
C ALA A 63 -4.83 -15.06 19.87
N SER A 64 -4.31 -14.02 20.53
CA SER A 64 -5.12 -12.85 20.93
C SER A 64 -5.82 -12.14 19.75
N ARG A 65 -5.22 -12.13 18.55
CA ARG A 65 -5.85 -11.55 17.35
C ARG A 65 -6.88 -12.49 16.72
N ILE A 66 -6.72 -13.80 16.88
CA ILE A 66 -7.70 -14.79 16.42
C ILE A 66 -8.96 -14.66 17.27
N LEU A 67 -8.81 -14.67 18.61
CA LEU A 67 -9.92 -14.55 19.57
C LEU A 67 -10.79 -13.31 19.30
N VAL A 68 -10.15 -12.15 19.13
CA VAL A 68 -10.85 -10.91 18.75
C VAL A 68 -11.58 -11.03 17.42
N GLN A 69 -10.98 -11.66 16.41
CA GLN A 69 -11.60 -11.79 15.09
C GLN A 69 -12.85 -12.67 15.10
N VAL A 70 -12.95 -13.64 16.02
CA VAL A 70 -14.09 -14.55 16.16
C VAL A 70 -14.97 -14.24 17.37
N ASN A 71 -14.80 -13.08 18.01
CA ASN A 71 -15.55 -12.64 19.19
C ASN A 71 -15.51 -13.62 20.38
N LEU A 72 -14.38 -14.32 20.56
CA LEU A 72 -14.13 -15.14 21.75
C LEU A 72 -13.39 -14.26 22.77
N SER A 73 -13.96 -14.15 23.96
CA SER A 73 -13.36 -13.52 25.15
C SER A 73 -12.42 -14.48 25.86
#